data_AF-A0AAD9XCE8-F1
#
_entry.id   AF-A0AAD9XCE8-F1
#
_cell.length_a   1.000
_cell.length_b   1.000
_cell.length_c   1.000
_cell.angle_alpha   90.00
_cell.angle_beta   90.00
_cell.angle_gamma   90.00
#
_symmetry.space_group_name_H-M   'P 1'
#
loop_
_entity.id
_entity.type
_entity.pdbx_description
1 polymer ?
#
loop_
_entity_poly.entity_id
_entity_poly.type
_entity_poly.pdbx_seq_one_letter_code
_entity_poly.pdbx_strand_id
1 'polypeptide(L)'
;MSECFNSWIREDRDKPILQLLENFRRKIMVRFCKKWAEADKSNDIITPYARENLTVNEKEARKLQVIHGRGRWYETIDQGGVKFLVNTDDATCDCGMWQMTGLPCKHAIALLMYNREHAHHRVHWYYSKQAWKMAYDGTINPIPDESRWPKFESQTVEPPVQKTKAGRPKKKRTRETDEPRAPNATFSKRCSLCGVLGHNWATCPSKVAVLLLASLPLVYESSYCGPH
;
A
#
# COMPACT_ATOMS: atom_id res chain seq x y z
N MET A 1 0.51 4.82 5.29
CA MET A 1 1.12 5.22 3.99
C MET A 1 0.24 4.70 2.86
N SER A 2 -0.08 5.54 1.87
CA SER A 2 -0.97 5.21 0.75
C SER A 2 -0.36 4.14 -0.18
N GLU A 3 -1.17 3.22 -0.69
CA GLU A 3 -0.76 2.17 -1.64
C GLU A 3 -0.09 2.74 -2.89
N CYS A 4 -0.54 3.91 -3.36
CA CYS A 4 0.04 4.58 -4.53
C CYS A 4 1.49 5.01 -4.28
N PHE A 5 1.78 5.52 -3.08
CA PHE A 5 3.14 5.88 -2.70
C PHE A 5 4.03 4.63 -2.61
N ASN A 6 3.55 3.58 -1.94
CA ASN A 6 4.27 2.32 -1.83
C ASN A 6 4.57 1.68 -3.19
N SER A 7 3.64 1.78 -4.14
CA SER A 7 3.85 1.35 -5.52
C SER A 7 4.91 2.20 -6.21
N TRP A 8 4.86 3.52 -6.04
CA TRP A 8 5.80 4.45 -6.66
C TRP A 8 7.25 4.30 -6.17
N ILE A 9 7.45 3.90 -4.91
CA ILE A 9 8.78 3.70 -4.31
C ILE A 9 9.26 2.25 -4.28
N ARG A 10 8.47 1.31 -4.81
CA ARG A 10 8.66 -0.14 -4.63
C ARG A 10 10.07 -0.61 -5.00
N GLU A 11 10.59 -0.13 -6.13
CA GLU A 11 11.89 -0.55 -6.67
C GLU A 11 13.09 0.07 -5.93
N ASP A 12 12.87 1.14 -5.17
CA ASP A 12 13.95 1.89 -4.52
C ASP A 12 14.08 1.56 -3.05
N ARG A 13 13.01 1.10 -2.39
CA ARG A 13 12.93 0.92 -0.94
C ARG A 13 13.99 -0.03 -0.34
N ASP A 14 14.49 -0.96 -1.16
CA ASP A 14 15.45 -1.99 -0.75
C ASP A 14 16.90 -1.59 -1.11
N LYS A 15 17.12 -0.37 -1.63
CA LYS A 15 18.45 0.14 -2.01
C LYS A 15 19.18 0.78 -0.82
N PRO A 16 20.52 0.88 -0.86
CA PRO A 16 21.30 1.61 0.13
C PRO A 16 20.79 3.05 0.29
N ILE A 17 20.88 3.61 1.51
CA ILE A 17 20.25 4.89 1.85
C ILE A 17 20.62 6.04 0.89
N LEU A 18 21.88 6.12 0.46
CA LEU A 18 22.33 7.14 -0.50
C LEU A 18 21.65 6.98 -1.86
N GLN A 19 21.57 5.75 -2.37
CA GLN A 19 20.89 5.46 -3.64
C GLN A 19 19.38 5.66 -3.54
N LEU A 20 18.77 5.30 -2.41
CA LEU A 20 17.35 5.53 -2.13
C LEU A 20 17.02 7.02 -2.22
N LEU A 21 17.78 7.85 -1.49
CA LEU A 21 17.58 9.30 -1.46
C LEU A 21 17.79 9.94 -2.84
N GLU A 22 18.83 9.53 -3.57
CA GLU A 22 19.09 10.04 -4.92
C GLU A 22 17.98 9.64 -5.91
N ASN A 23 17.44 8.43 -5.81
CA ASN A 23 16.31 8.00 -6.66
C ASN A 23 15.03 8.76 -6.30
N PHE A 24 14.78 9.00 -5.01
CA PHE A 24 13.63 9.80 -4.56
C PHE A 24 13.74 11.24 -5.05
N ARG A 25 14.92 11.88 -4.91
CA ARG A 25 15.18 13.21 -5.43
C ARG A 25 14.86 13.30 -6.93
N ARG A 26 15.40 12.37 -7.73
CA ARG A 26 15.14 12.31 -9.19
C ARG A 26 13.66 12.10 -9.51
N LYS A 27 13.00 11.17 -8.81
CA LYS A 27 11.56 10.88 -9.02
C LYS A 27 10.68 12.08 -8.69
N ILE A 28 10.93 12.78 -7.58
CA ILE A 28 10.19 13.98 -7.20
C ILE A 28 10.49 15.11 -8.20
N MET A 29 11.75 15.32 -8.57
CA MET A 29 12.17 16.32 -9.57
C MET A 29 11.43 16.16 -10.90
N VAL A 30 11.45 14.94 -11.47
CA VAL A 30 10.73 14.64 -12.73
C VAL A 30 9.22 14.84 -12.56
N ARG A 31 8.65 14.44 -11.41
CA ARG A 31 7.24 14.60 -11.14
C ARG A 31 6.82 16.07 -11.07
N PHE A 32 7.60 16.92 -10.40
CA PHE A 32 7.33 18.36 -10.28
C PHE A 32 7.35 19.02 -11.66
N CYS A 33 8.42 18.82 -12.44
CA CYS A 33 8.51 19.36 -13.80
C CYS A 33 7.34 18.89 -14.68
N LYS A 34 7.00 17.59 -14.63
CA LYS A 34 5.89 17.03 -15.41
C LYS A 34 4.55 17.65 -15.00
N LYS A 35 4.26 17.74 -13.71
CA LYS A 35 2.98 18.26 -13.20
C LYS A 35 2.82 19.75 -13.45
N TRP A 36 3.89 20.51 -13.32
CA TRP A 36 3.90 21.93 -13.67
C TRP A 36 3.66 22.13 -15.17
N ALA A 37 4.35 21.36 -16.03
CA ALA A 37 4.16 21.44 -17.48
C ALA A 37 2.76 21.00 -17.93
N GLU A 38 2.17 19.98 -17.29
CA GLU A 38 0.77 19.60 -17.49
C GLU A 38 -0.19 20.73 -17.13
N ALA A 39 0.04 21.40 -15.99
CA ALA A 39 -0.76 22.54 -15.56
C ALA A 39 -0.63 23.72 -16.54
N ASP A 40 0.59 24.00 -17.01
CA ASP A 40 0.86 25.09 -17.93
C ASP A 40 0.15 24.91 -19.27
N LYS A 41 0.24 23.71 -19.85
CA LYS A 41 -0.41 23.34 -21.12
C LYS A 41 -1.93 23.26 -21.04
N SER A 42 -2.51 23.07 -19.85
CA SER A 42 -3.96 23.00 -19.69
C SER A 42 -4.61 24.33 -20.05
N ASN A 43 -5.58 24.35 -20.96
CA ASN A 43 -6.37 25.57 -21.27
C ASN A 43 -7.50 25.83 -20.25
N ASP A 44 -7.65 24.95 -19.27
CA ASP A 44 -8.71 25.04 -18.29
C ASP A 44 -8.30 25.86 -17.04
N ILE A 45 -9.29 26.48 -16.41
CA ILE A 45 -9.18 27.21 -15.14
C ILE A 45 -9.16 26.28 -13.93
N ILE A 46 -9.67 25.05 -14.06
CA ILE A 46 -9.67 24.03 -13.02
C ILE A 46 -8.79 22.83 -13.39
N THR A 47 -8.50 21.99 -12.41
CA THR A 47 -7.73 20.75 -12.57
C THR A 47 -8.54 19.72 -13.37
N PRO A 48 -7.86 18.81 -14.11
CA PRO A 48 -8.52 17.73 -14.85
C PRO A 48 -9.44 16.87 -13.97
N TYR A 49 -9.01 16.59 -12.73
CA TYR A 49 -9.80 15.84 -11.75
C TYR A 49 -11.14 16.53 -11.43
N ALA A 50 -11.10 17.84 -11.14
CA ALA A 50 -12.31 18.59 -10.85
C ALA A 50 -13.23 18.67 -12.08
N ARG A 51 -12.67 18.88 -13.28
CA ARG A 51 -13.46 18.89 -14.53
C ARG A 51 -14.15 17.57 -14.79
N GLU A 52 -13.45 16.46 -14.62
CA GLU A 52 -14.03 15.12 -14.79
C GLU A 52 -15.16 14.88 -13.78
N ASN A 53 -14.94 15.22 -12.50
CA ASN A 53 -15.96 15.10 -11.47
C ASN A 53 -17.20 15.95 -11.76
N LEU A 54 -17.02 17.22 -12.16
CA LEU A 54 -18.11 18.08 -12.58
C LEU A 54 -18.86 17.49 -13.78
N THR A 55 -18.17 16.99 -14.79
CA THR A 55 -18.80 16.41 -15.98
C THR A 55 -19.67 15.21 -15.64
N VAL A 56 -19.22 14.35 -14.72
CA VAL A 56 -20.00 13.22 -14.22
C VAL A 56 -21.22 13.71 -13.44
N ASN A 57 -21.02 14.63 -12.49
CA ASN A 57 -22.10 15.14 -11.66
C ASN A 57 -23.13 15.96 -12.47
N GLU A 58 -22.72 16.67 -13.51
CA GLU A 58 -23.60 17.41 -14.43
C GLU A 58 -24.53 16.48 -15.21
N LYS A 59 -24.05 15.28 -15.61
CA LYS A 59 -24.90 14.28 -16.27
C LYS A 59 -25.98 13.75 -15.32
N GLU A 60 -25.61 13.50 -14.06
CA GLU A 60 -26.56 13.05 -13.04
C GLU A 60 -27.51 14.17 -12.60
N ALA A 61 -27.03 15.41 -12.53
CA ALA A 61 -27.79 16.58 -12.14
C ALA A 61 -28.99 16.86 -13.06
N ARG A 62 -28.83 16.64 -14.37
CA ARG A 62 -29.90 16.81 -15.38
C ARG A 62 -31.14 15.95 -15.12
N LYS A 63 -30.99 14.89 -14.32
CA LYS A 63 -32.07 13.94 -14.00
C LYS A 63 -32.82 14.32 -12.72
N LEU A 64 -32.35 15.33 -11.99
CA LEU A 64 -32.89 15.76 -10.71
C LEU A 64 -33.93 16.86 -10.93
N GLN A 65 -34.85 16.99 -9.98
CA GLN A 65 -35.80 18.12 -9.93
C GLN A 65 -35.35 19.13 -8.88
N VAL A 66 -35.61 20.41 -9.14
CA VAL A 66 -35.29 21.50 -8.21
C VAL A 66 -36.58 22.23 -7.86
N ILE A 67 -36.84 22.38 -6.57
CA ILE A 67 -37.94 23.18 -6.03
C ILE A 67 -37.31 24.33 -5.24
N HIS A 68 -37.68 25.55 -5.60
CA HIS A 68 -37.23 26.74 -4.90
C HIS A 68 -38.27 27.20 -3.89
N GLY A 69 -37.83 27.43 -2.65
CA GLY A 69 -38.59 28.16 -1.65
C GLY A 69 -38.35 29.67 -1.74
N ARG A 70 -38.95 30.43 -0.82
CA ARG A 70 -38.58 31.82 -0.57
C ARG A 70 -37.46 31.82 0.48
N GLY A 71 -36.20 32.04 0.07
CA GLY A 71 -35.04 32.02 0.98
C GLY A 71 -33.74 31.54 0.33
N ARG A 72 -32.76 31.19 1.15
CA ARG A 72 -31.41 30.73 0.74
C ARG A 72 -31.29 29.22 0.50
N TRP A 73 -32.32 28.47 0.86
CA TRP A 73 -32.35 27.01 0.77
C TRP A 73 -33.27 26.54 -0.34
N TYR A 74 -32.82 25.51 -1.06
CA TYR A 74 -33.53 24.89 -2.15
C TYR A 74 -33.63 23.39 -1.93
N GLU A 75 -34.75 22.81 -2.36
CA GLU A 75 -34.93 21.36 -2.36
C GLU A 75 -34.53 20.80 -3.71
N THR A 76 -33.64 19.81 -3.70
CA THR A 76 -33.31 19.01 -4.88
C THR A 76 -33.81 17.59 -4.65
N ILE A 77 -34.54 17.04 -5.62
CA ILE A 77 -35.16 15.73 -5.52
C ILE A 77 -34.45 14.79 -6.47
N ASP A 78 -33.95 13.68 -5.92
CA ASP A 78 -33.31 12.65 -6.71
C ASP A 78 -34.28 11.72 -7.44
N GLN A 79 -33.74 10.84 -8.29
CA GLN A 79 -34.55 9.88 -9.04
C GLN A 79 -35.29 8.89 -8.13
N GLY A 80 -34.84 8.71 -6.89
CA GLY A 80 -35.49 7.90 -5.87
C GLY A 80 -36.54 8.66 -5.06
N GLY A 81 -36.76 9.95 -5.34
CA GLY A 81 -37.68 10.81 -4.59
C GLY A 81 -37.11 11.34 -3.28
N VAL A 82 -35.82 11.11 -2.99
CA VAL A 82 -35.15 11.62 -1.79
C VAL A 82 -34.84 13.09 -1.99
N LYS A 83 -35.16 13.88 -0.96
CA LYS A 83 -34.94 15.32 -0.95
C LYS A 83 -33.62 15.65 -0.27
N PHE A 84 -32.89 16.59 -0.86
CA PHE A 84 -31.67 17.17 -0.29
C PHE A 84 -31.80 18.68 -0.27
N LEU A 85 -31.52 19.28 0.89
CA LEU A 85 -31.40 20.73 1.01
C LEU A 85 -30.03 21.17 0.50
N VAL A 86 -30.06 22.22 -0.31
CA VAL A 86 -28.87 22.80 -0.93
C VAL A 86 -28.90 24.31 -0.74
N ASN A 87 -27.74 24.87 -0.39
CA ASN A 87 -27.51 26.30 -0.31
C ASN A 87 -26.22 26.64 -1.08
N THR A 88 -26.36 27.48 -2.11
CA THR A 88 -25.29 27.87 -3.02
C THR A 88 -24.36 28.93 -2.44
N ASP A 89 -24.85 29.76 -1.51
CA ASP A 89 -24.07 30.85 -0.92
C ASP A 89 -23.02 30.29 0.03
N ASP A 90 -23.43 29.33 0.86
CA ASP A 90 -22.55 28.67 1.82
C ASP A 90 -21.84 27.44 1.23
N ALA A 91 -22.09 27.11 -0.05
CA ALA A 91 -21.57 25.93 -0.73
C ALA A 91 -21.85 24.61 0.05
N THR A 92 -23.09 24.48 0.54
CA THR A 92 -23.52 23.33 1.37
C THR A 92 -24.61 22.50 0.70
N CYS A 93 -24.57 21.20 0.95
CA CYS A 93 -25.61 20.25 0.54
C CYS A 93 -25.78 19.19 1.62
N ASP A 94 -27.01 18.74 1.88
CA ASP A 94 -27.30 17.71 2.89
C ASP A 94 -26.57 16.39 2.64
N CYS A 95 -26.23 16.08 1.39
CA CYS A 95 -25.42 14.90 1.09
C CYS A 95 -23.95 15.00 1.56
N GLY A 96 -23.51 16.14 2.12
CA GLY A 96 -22.19 16.39 2.70
C GLY A 96 -21.02 16.47 1.70
N MET A 97 -21.24 16.05 0.46
CA MET A 97 -20.16 15.88 -0.52
C MET A 97 -19.50 17.20 -0.91
N TRP A 98 -20.28 18.29 -0.99
CA TRP A 98 -19.72 19.60 -1.36
C TRP A 98 -18.80 20.14 -0.26
N GLN A 99 -19.22 20.02 1.00
CA GLN A 99 -18.44 20.44 2.16
C GLN A 99 -17.16 19.61 2.32
N MET A 100 -17.27 18.29 2.12
CA MET A 100 -16.16 17.36 2.27
C MET A 100 -15.10 17.50 1.19
N THR A 101 -15.52 17.74 -0.06
CA THR A 101 -14.59 17.73 -1.20
C THR A 101 -14.29 19.12 -1.75
N GLY A 102 -15.09 20.14 -1.44
CA GLY A 102 -15.03 21.44 -2.09
C GLY A 102 -15.51 21.44 -3.56
N LEU A 103 -16.10 20.33 -4.03
CA LEU A 103 -16.66 20.19 -5.38
C LEU A 103 -18.19 20.13 -5.32
N PRO A 104 -18.91 20.90 -6.16
CA PRO A 104 -20.36 20.78 -6.29
C PRO A 104 -20.78 19.33 -6.60
N CYS A 105 -21.64 18.77 -5.76
CA CYS A 105 -22.24 17.45 -5.99
C CYS A 105 -23.37 17.52 -7.02
N LYS A 106 -23.92 16.38 -7.46
CA LYS A 106 -25.04 16.35 -8.43
C LYS A 106 -26.25 17.21 -8.01
N HIS A 107 -26.58 17.24 -6.71
CA HIS A 107 -27.68 18.05 -6.16
C HIS A 107 -27.40 19.54 -6.30
N ALA A 108 -26.21 19.95 -5.87
CA ALA A 108 -25.71 21.32 -6.02
C ALA A 108 -25.69 21.78 -7.47
N ILE A 109 -25.18 20.93 -8.37
CA ILE A 109 -25.12 21.25 -9.79
C ILE A 109 -26.52 21.39 -10.38
N ALA A 110 -27.50 20.57 -9.99
CA ALA A 110 -28.87 20.72 -10.47
C ALA A 110 -29.44 22.10 -10.10
N LEU A 111 -29.20 22.56 -8.87
CA LEU A 111 -29.58 23.90 -8.45
C LEU A 111 -28.83 25.00 -9.20
N LEU A 112 -27.52 24.85 -9.41
CA LEU A 112 -26.74 25.82 -10.19
C LEU A 112 -27.25 25.91 -11.64
N MET A 113 -27.57 24.77 -12.26
CA MET A 113 -28.18 24.74 -13.59
C MET A 113 -29.55 25.42 -13.61
N TYR A 114 -30.37 25.22 -12.57
CA TYR A 114 -31.66 25.91 -12.40
C TYR A 114 -31.47 27.43 -12.32
N ASN A 115 -30.46 27.90 -11.58
CA ASN A 115 -30.09 29.31 -11.47
C ASN A 115 -29.32 29.85 -12.68
N ARG A 116 -29.06 29.02 -13.71
CA ARG A 116 -28.22 29.35 -14.88
C ARG A 116 -26.79 29.77 -14.52
N GLU A 117 -26.27 29.24 -13.42
CA GLU A 117 -24.89 29.40 -12.98
C GLU A 117 -24.03 28.23 -13.46
N HIS A 118 -22.77 28.53 -13.74
CA HIS A 118 -21.81 27.48 -14.10
C HIS A 118 -21.13 26.88 -12.87
N ALA A 119 -21.14 25.55 -12.77
CA ALA A 119 -20.58 24.82 -11.64
C ALA A 119 -19.07 25.05 -11.42
N HIS A 120 -18.32 25.34 -12.49
CA HIS A 120 -16.87 25.60 -12.38
C HIS A 120 -16.52 26.83 -11.53
N HIS A 121 -17.41 27.83 -11.44
CA HIS A 121 -17.22 29.00 -10.57
C HIS A 121 -17.42 28.68 -9.08
N ARG A 122 -18.03 27.53 -8.79
CA ARG A 122 -18.39 27.09 -7.44
C ARG A 122 -17.47 25.97 -6.92
N VAL A 123 -16.41 25.68 -7.67
CA VAL A 123 -15.33 24.77 -7.29
C VAL A 123 -14.37 25.48 -6.34
N HIS A 124 -13.98 24.78 -5.27
CA HIS A 124 -13.02 25.31 -4.31
C HIS A 124 -11.65 25.63 -4.95
N TRP A 125 -11.00 26.70 -4.49
CA TRP A 125 -9.77 27.24 -5.09
C TRP A 125 -8.62 26.24 -5.20
N TYR A 126 -8.58 25.22 -4.31
CA TYR A 126 -7.59 24.14 -4.33
C TYR A 126 -7.55 23.37 -5.66
N TYR A 127 -8.65 23.36 -6.41
CA TYR A 127 -8.71 22.72 -7.71
C TYR A 127 -8.48 23.68 -8.87
N SER A 128 -8.10 24.94 -8.62
CA SER A 128 -7.77 25.88 -9.69
C SER A 128 -6.43 25.53 -10.35
N LYS A 129 -6.27 25.93 -11.62
CA LYS A 129 -4.99 25.86 -12.34
C LYS A 129 -3.90 26.64 -11.60
N GLN A 130 -4.26 27.75 -10.96
CA GLN A 130 -3.34 28.55 -10.15
C GLN A 130 -2.81 27.75 -8.95
N ALA A 131 -3.69 27.17 -8.14
CA ALA A 131 -3.30 26.33 -7.00
C ALA A 131 -2.47 25.12 -7.45
N TRP A 132 -2.83 24.52 -8.59
CA TRP A 132 -2.07 23.42 -9.17
C TRP A 132 -0.64 23.86 -9.55
N LYS A 133 -0.47 24.99 -10.23
CA LYS A 133 0.86 25.54 -10.52
C LYS A 133 1.65 25.83 -9.25
N MET A 134 1.03 26.50 -8.27
CA MET A 134 1.66 26.82 -6.97
C MET A 134 2.14 25.56 -6.25
N ALA A 135 1.38 24.47 -6.27
CA ALA A 135 1.74 23.21 -5.63
C ALA A 135 3.01 22.56 -6.24
N TYR A 136 3.34 22.85 -7.50
CA TYR A 136 4.50 22.30 -8.21
C TYR A 136 5.49 23.35 -8.70
N ASP A 137 5.42 24.57 -8.16
CA ASP A 137 6.30 25.68 -8.55
C ASP A 137 7.74 25.51 -8.03
N GLY A 138 7.89 24.74 -6.94
CA GLY A 138 9.19 24.45 -6.36
C GLY A 138 10.13 23.72 -7.33
N THR A 139 11.37 24.18 -7.43
CA THR A 139 12.41 23.53 -8.23
C THR A 139 13.28 22.63 -7.36
N ILE A 140 13.43 21.37 -7.76
CA ILE A 140 14.42 20.45 -7.18
C ILE A 140 15.63 20.44 -8.10
N ASN A 141 16.73 20.99 -7.62
CA ASN A 141 17.94 21.12 -8.43
C ASN A 141 18.63 19.76 -8.65
N PRO A 142 19.27 19.56 -9.82
CA PRO A 142 20.19 18.45 -10.02
C PRO A 142 21.38 18.56 -9.07
N ILE A 143 21.82 17.44 -8.53
CA ILE A 143 23.05 17.33 -7.75
C ILE A 143 24.14 16.77 -8.68
N PRO A 144 25.37 17.30 -8.66
CA PRO A 144 26.49 16.73 -9.41
C PRO A 144 26.73 15.27 -9.02
N ASP A 145 27.40 14.52 -9.89
CA ASP A 145 27.85 13.17 -9.56
C ASP A 145 28.84 13.18 -8.39
N GLU A 146 28.84 12.11 -7.58
CA GLU A 146 29.72 11.95 -6.42
C GLU A 146 31.21 12.13 -6.79
N SER A 147 31.61 11.69 -7.99
CA SER A 147 32.98 11.87 -8.51
C SER A 147 33.42 13.33 -8.64
N ARG A 148 32.47 14.27 -8.65
CA ARG A 148 32.70 15.71 -8.82
C ARG A 148 32.50 16.51 -7.55
N TRP A 149 32.18 15.85 -6.43
CA TRP A 149 31.94 16.55 -5.18
C TRP A 149 33.26 17.13 -4.64
N PRO A 150 33.23 18.34 -4.05
CA PRO A 150 34.41 18.88 -3.40
C PRO A 150 34.83 17.95 -2.26
N LYS A 151 36.14 17.71 -2.14
CA LYS A 151 36.68 16.97 -1.00
C LYS A 151 36.37 17.75 0.27
N PHE A 152 35.59 17.15 1.15
CA PHE A 152 35.20 17.74 2.42
C PHE A 152 35.93 16.99 3.53
N GLU A 153 36.71 17.71 4.34
CA GLU A 153 37.29 17.16 5.56
C GLU A 153 36.19 17.05 6.61
N SER A 154 35.66 15.84 6.80
CA SER A 154 34.69 15.55 7.86
C SER A 154 35.27 14.57 8.87
N GLN A 155 34.72 14.61 10.08
CA GLN A 155 34.96 13.58 11.08
C GLN A 155 34.52 12.22 10.52
N THR A 156 35.43 11.24 10.50
CA THR A 156 35.11 9.87 10.13
C THR A 156 34.02 9.35 11.06
N VAL A 157 32.80 9.19 10.54
CA VAL A 157 31.70 8.58 11.30
C VAL A 157 31.96 7.08 11.33
N GLU A 158 32.41 6.58 12.47
CA GLU A 158 32.56 5.14 12.66
C GLU A 158 31.18 4.47 12.61
N PRO A 159 31.05 3.31 11.94
CA PRO A 159 29.81 2.57 11.96
C PRO A 159 29.44 2.25 13.41
N PRO A 160 28.15 2.33 13.78
CA PRO A 160 27.73 2.00 15.12
C PRO A 160 28.16 0.58 15.44
N VAL A 161 28.78 0.40 16.61
CA VAL A 161 29.24 -0.91 17.09
C VAL A 161 28.06 -1.87 17.05
N GLN A 162 28.09 -2.83 16.11
CA GLN A 162 27.06 -3.85 16.02
C GLN A 162 27.18 -4.77 17.23
N LYS A 163 26.35 -4.53 18.24
CA LYS A 163 26.16 -5.48 19.33
C LYS A 163 25.42 -6.68 18.78
N THR A 164 26.13 -7.76 18.47
CA THR A 164 25.52 -9.08 18.31
C THR A 164 24.83 -9.41 19.63
N LYS A 165 23.49 -9.48 19.62
CA LYS A 165 22.77 -10.04 20.76
C LYS A 165 23.33 -11.46 21.01
N ALA A 166 23.71 -11.76 22.24
CA ALA A 166 24.18 -13.10 22.60
C ALA A 166 23.12 -14.13 22.17
N GLY A 167 23.52 -15.07 21.31
CA GLY A 167 22.65 -16.13 20.80
C GLY A 167 22.63 -16.25 19.28
N ARG A 168 22.19 -17.43 18.81
CA ARG A 168 22.09 -17.75 17.38
C ARG A 168 21.05 -16.86 16.69
N PRO A 169 21.39 -16.18 15.58
CA PRO A 169 20.41 -15.45 14.78
C PRO A 169 19.24 -16.36 14.40
N LYS A 170 18.03 -16.02 14.87
CA LYS A 170 16.82 -16.75 14.49
C LYS A 170 16.54 -16.48 13.02
N LYS A 171 16.76 -17.47 12.15
CA LYS A 171 16.41 -17.42 10.72
C LYS A 171 14.89 -17.30 10.48
N LYS A 172 14.06 -17.65 11.47
CA LYS A 172 12.60 -17.59 11.37
C LYS A 172 12.08 -16.36 12.11
N ARG A 173 11.27 -15.56 11.40
CA ARG A 173 10.41 -14.51 11.97
C ARG A 173 9.60 -15.10 13.14
N THR A 174 9.52 -14.36 14.24
CA THR A 174 8.59 -14.64 15.33
C THR A 174 7.22 -14.13 14.88
N ARG A 175 6.20 -15.00 14.90
CA ARG A 175 4.83 -14.63 14.54
C ARG A 175 4.15 -13.96 15.73
N GLU A 176 3.31 -12.97 15.48
CA GLU A 176 2.39 -12.42 16.48
C GLU A 176 1.29 -13.43 16.82
N THR A 177 0.66 -13.29 17.99
CA THR A 177 -0.34 -14.25 18.52
C THR A 177 -1.53 -14.48 17.61
N ASP A 178 -1.88 -13.49 16.79
CA ASP A 178 -3.05 -13.51 15.90
C ASP A 178 -2.72 -13.92 14.46
N GLU A 179 -1.46 -14.26 14.15
CA GLU A 179 -1.10 -14.71 12.81
C GLU A 179 -1.57 -16.16 12.55
N PRO A 180 -2.36 -16.39 11.48
CA PRO A 180 -2.83 -17.73 11.15
C PRO A 180 -1.65 -18.67 10.88
N ARG A 181 -1.66 -19.81 11.56
CA ARG A 181 -0.62 -20.83 11.40
C ARG A 181 -0.75 -21.43 10.00
N ALA A 182 0.29 -21.30 9.17
CA ALA A 182 0.38 -22.06 7.92
C ALA A 182 0.01 -23.53 8.19
N PRO A 183 -0.83 -24.16 7.37
CA PRO A 183 -1.26 -25.54 7.58
C PRO A 183 0.00 -26.38 7.73
N ASN A 184 0.14 -27.03 8.87
CA ASN A 184 1.26 -27.92 9.11
C ASN A 184 1.30 -28.87 7.92
N ALA A 185 2.37 -28.87 7.13
CA ALA A 185 2.66 -29.97 6.23
C ALA A 185 2.77 -31.20 7.14
N THR A 186 1.66 -31.93 7.25
CA THR A 186 1.57 -33.17 8.01
C THR A 186 2.60 -34.09 7.42
N PHE A 187 3.69 -34.25 8.16
CA PHE A 187 4.83 -35.07 7.85
C PHE A 187 4.34 -36.48 7.47
N SER A 188 4.26 -36.79 6.18
CA SER A 188 4.18 -38.16 5.68
C SER A 188 5.56 -38.81 5.84
N LYS A 189 6.07 -38.90 7.08
CA LYS A 189 7.31 -39.65 7.33
C LYS A 189 7.00 -41.12 7.19
N ARG A 190 7.73 -41.78 6.29
CA ARG A 190 7.70 -43.22 6.07
C ARG A 190 8.61 -43.89 7.09
N CYS A 191 8.08 -44.85 7.84
CA CYS A 191 8.88 -45.62 8.78
C CYS A 191 9.91 -46.45 8.00
N SER A 192 11.18 -46.37 8.38
CA SER A 192 12.25 -47.18 7.75
C SER A 192 12.24 -48.64 8.18
N LEU A 193 11.47 -49.03 9.21
CA LEU A 193 11.33 -50.41 9.66
C LEU A 193 10.19 -51.15 8.93
N CYS A 194 9.00 -50.54 8.91
CA CYS A 194 7.78 -51.18 8.38
C CYS A 194 7.27 -50.55 7.07
N GLY A 195 7.85 -49.44 6.61
CA GLY A 195 7.48 -48.79 5.36
C GLY A 195 6.16 -48.00 5.39
N VAL A 196 5.45 -47.95 6.52
CA VAL A 196 4.14 -47.26 6.64
C VAL A 196 4.33 -45.76 6.93
N LEU A 197 3.46 -44.93 6.34
CA LEU A 197 3.44 -43.49 6.55
C LEU A 197 2.71 -43.12 7.86
N GLY A 198 3.18 -42.08 8.54
CA GLY A 198 2.52 -41.53 9.74
C GLY A 198 3.29 -41.74 11.05
N HIS A 199 4.37 -42.51 11.03
CA HIS A 199 5.29 -42.65 12.17
C HIS A 199 6.73 -42.90 11.67
N ASN A 200 7.71 -42.82 12.56
CA ASN A 200 9.12 -43.10 12.23
C ASN A 200 9.61 -44.39 12.93
N TRP A 201 10.82 -44.86 12.60
CA TRP A 201 11.41 -46.07 13.19
C TRP A 201 11.43 -46.06 14.72
N ALA A 202 11.61 -44.89 15.35
CA ALA A 202 11.71 -44.79 16.80
C ALA A 202 10.41 -45.15 17.51
N THR A 203 9.27 -44.84 16.90
CA THR A 203 7.91 -45.10 17.42
C THR A 203 7.20 -46.22 16.67
N CYS A 204 7.95 -47.11 16.00
CA CYS A 204 7.35 -48.17 15.19
C CYS A 204 6.80 -49.30 16.08
N PRO A 205 5.51 -49.67 15.95
CA PRO A 205 4.92 -50.77 16.73
C PRO A 205 5.61 -52.11 16.49
N SER A 206 6.10 -52.34 15.28
CA SER A 206 6.81 -53.57 14.88
C SER A 206 8.21 -53.70 15.48
N LYS A 207 8.73 -52.66 16.16
CA LYS A 207 10.07 -52.67 16.75
C LYS A 207 10.23 -53.69 17.87
N VAL A 208 9.15 -54.01 18.59
CA VAL A 208 9.16 -54.98 19.70
C VAL A 208 9.36 -56.41 19.18
N ALA A 209 8.79 -56.75 18.01
CA ALA A 209 8.89 -58.08 17.43
C ALA A 209 10.30 -58.40 16.88
N VAL A 210 10.99 -57.40 16.33
CA VAL A 210 12.35 -57.58 15.75
C VAL A 210 13.40 -57.78 16.83
N LEU A 211 13.24 -57.15 17.99
CA LEU A 211 14.20 -57.28 19.10
C LEU A 211 14.14 -58.66 19.77
N LEU A 212 12.98 -59.33 19.77
CA LEU A 212 12.81 -60.66 20.37
C LEU A 212 13.48 -61.78 19.54
N LEU A 213 13.51 -61.64 18.20
CA LEU A 213 14.13 -62.62 17.30
C LEU A 213 15.68 -62.57 17.34
N ALA A 214 16.26 -61.44 17.76
CA ALA A 214 17.72 -61.25 17.83
C ALA A 214 18.38 -61.83 19.10
N SER A 215 17.59 -62.36 20.04
CA SER A 215 18.05 -62.80 21.36
C SER A 215 18.18 -64.32 21.55
N LEU A 216 18.06 -65.13 20.50
CA LEU A 216 18.31 -66.58 20.57
C LEU A 216 19.81 -66.87 20.38
N PRO A 217 20.51 -67.47 21.36
CA PRO A 217 21.95 -67.70 21.26
C PRO A 217 22.28 -68.88 20.33
N LEU A 218 23.21 -68.64 19.39
CA LEU A 218 23.90 -69.70 18.65
C LEU A 218 24.88 -70.40 19.60
N VAL A 219 24.66 -71.69 19.85
CA VAL A 219 25.56 -72.54 20.62
C VAL A 219 26.82 -72.78 19.77
N TYR A 220 27.98 -72.36 20.26
CA TYR A 220 29.29 -72.55 19.61
C TYR A 220 30.07 -73.60 20.40
N GLU A 221 30.29 -74.78 19.81
CA GLU A 221 31.18 -75.80 20.36
C GLU A 221 32.65 -75.40 20.15
N SER A 222 33.42 -75.56 21.23
CA SER A 222 34.86 -75.33 21.33
C SER A 222 35.63 -76.58 20.92
N SER A 223 36.72 -76.43 20.15
CA SER A 223 37.89 -77.31 20.32
C SER A 223 39.18 -76.59 19.91
N TYR A 224 39.93 -76.14 20.93
CA TYR A 224 41.36 -76.39 21.16
C TYR A 224 42.17 -77.03 20.00
N CYS A 225 43.36 -76.55 19.63
CA CYS A 225 44.59 -76.58 20.43
C CYS A 225 45.70 -75.67 19.85
N GLY A 226 46.33 -74.87 20.71
CA GLY A 226 47.69 -75.14 21.21
C GLY A 226 48.91 -74.96 20.27
N PRO A 227 49.94 -74.19 20.66
CA PRO A 227 51.05 -73.78 19.79
C PRO A 227 52.31 -74.65 19.94
N HIS A 228 53.11 -74.76 18.87
CA HIS A 228 54.49 -74.27 18.76
C HIS A 228 55.08 -74.60 17.38
#